data_AF-A0A0D2T4N8-F1
#
_entry.id   AF-A0A0D2T4N8-F1
#
_cell.length_a   1.000
_cell.length_b   1.000
_cell.length_c   1.000
_cell.angle_alpha   90.00
_cell.angle_beta   90.00
_cell.angle_gamma   90.00
#
_symmetry.space_group_name_H-M   'P 1'
#
loop_
_entity.id
_entity.type
_entity.pdbx_description
1 polymer ?
#
loop_
_entity_poly.entity_id
_entity_poly.type
_entity_poly.pdbx_seq_one_letter_code
_entity_poly.pdbx_strand_id
1 'polypeptide(L)'
;MVMPRFVRPKEGDSESSPDLYVANCGPAVGLQFDTIASAFSSFGEVKGVYAADESGARVIVSFLEPASAHSAFIALNDRPCPHLGGRSLHIRHSILQPPSSRGMASVPVSLNASDLNIPGLYLFHDFISAVEEEQLLQAVDTGSWISLSKRRVQHYGYKFCYDTRNVDTKQHLGALPSFVSFILERISLSPDIPEKLDLDQLTVNEYPPGVGLSPHIDTHSAFEGLIFSLSLAGPCIMEFRRYTAGSWAPKTASISDTEVENPNSCSEVSRKAIYLPPRSMLLLSGEARCAWHHYIPHHKIDKVNETMIRRGSRRVSFTFRKVRRGPCQCEFPQYCDSQSQT
;
A
#
# COMPACT_ATOMS: atom_id res chain seq x y z
N MET A 1 -8.27 24.06 4.22
CA MET A 1 -6.85 24.43 4.08
C MET A 1 -6.02 23.17 4.29
N VAL A 2 -5.06 22.88 3.40
CA VAL A 2 -4.13 21.75 3.57
C VAL A 2 -3.21 22.08 4.73
N MET A 3 -3.15 21.23 5.76
CA MET A 3 -2.21 21.47 6.86
C MET A 3 -0.77 21.35 6.34
N PRO A 4 0.14 22.24 6.77
CA PRO A 4 1.54 22.18 6.38
C PRO A 4 2.14 20.82 6.76
N ARG A 5 2.81 20.19 5.80
CA ARG A 5 3.43 18.87 5.98
C ARG A 5 4.91 19.07 6.29
N PHE A 6 5.36 18.51 7.41
CA PHE A 6 6.75 18.60 7.85
C PHE A 6 7.43 17.24 7.73
N VAL A 7 8.72 17.23 7.38
CA VAL A 7 9.51 16.00 7.22
C VAL A 7 10.85 16.11 7.94
N ARG A 8 11.53 14.98 8.12
CA ARG A 8 12.89 14.95 8.66
C ARG A 8 13.86 15.55 7.62
N PRO A 9 14.80 16.43 8.02
CA PRO A 9 15.83 16.94 7.13
C PRO A 9 16.74 15.80 6.63
N LYS A 10 17.34 15.98 5.46
CA LYS A 10 18.44 15.11 4.99
C LYS A 10 19.70 15.40 5.83
N GLU A 11 20.62 14.45 5.91
CA GLU A 11 21.90 14.67 6.62
C GLU A 11 22.62 15.90 6.04
N GLY A 12 22.90 16.89 6.89
CA GLY A 12 23.50 18.18 6.52
C GLY A 12 22.56 19.40 6.66
N ASP A 13 21.24 19.24 6.53
CA ASP A 13 20.25 20.34 6.57
C ASP A 13 19.59 20.52 7.95
N SER A 14 20.02 19.76 8.97
CA SER A 14 19.30 19.74 10.26
C SER A 14 19.45 21.03 11.05
N GLU A 15 20.63 21.63 11.11
CA GLU A 15 20.90 22.77 11.99
C GLU A 15 20.38 24.12 11.44
N SER A 16 20.06 24.17 10.16
CA SER A 16 19.56 25.38 9.49
C SER A 16 18.02 25.48 9.49
N SER A 17 17.32 24.52 10.08
CA SER A 17 15.86 24.51 10.04
C SER A 17 15.20 25.30 11.18
N PRO A 18 14.22 26.18 10.88
CA PRO A 18 13.42 26.86 11.89
C PRO A 18 12.33 25.99 12.53
N ASP A 19 12.07 24.78 12.03
CA ASP A 19 11.00 23.92 12.53
C ASP A 19 11.54 22.77 13.41
N LEU A 20 10.88 22.52 14.52
CA LEU A 20 11.19 21.44 15.45
C LEU A 20 10.01 20.48 15.56
N TYR A 21 10.26 19.20 15.33
CA TYR A 21 9.37 18.13 15.76
C TYR A 21 9.58 17.87 17.25
N VAL A 22 8.51 17.93 18.03
CA VAL A 22 8.54 17.76 19.49
C VAL A 22 7.58 16.65 19.89
N ALA A 23 8.11 15.53 20.36
CA ALA A 23 7.32 14.44 20.93
C ALA A 23 7.09 14.62 22.43
N ASN A 24 6.09 13.90 22.95
CA ASN A 24 5.61 14.04 24.33
C ASN A 24 5.11 15.47 24.63
N CYS A 25 4.58 16.13 23.60
CA CYS A 25 4.17 17.52 23.64
C CYS A 25 2.95 17.69 22.72
N GLY A 26 1.80 18.04 23.30
CA GLY A 26 0.55 18.24 22.56
C GLY A 26 -0.72 17.97 23.39
N PRO A 27 -1.91 18.18 22.80
CA PRO A 27 -3.18 18.10 23.51
C PRO A 27 -3.48 16.74 24.16
N ALA A 28 -3.09 15.64 23.52
CA ALA A 28 -3.32 14.28 24.04
C ALA A 28 -2.49 13.98 25.30
N VAL A 29 -1.45 14.77 25.56
CA VAL A 29 -0.63 14.68 26.78
C VAL A 29 -0.86 15.85 27.74
N GLY A 30 -1.97 16.57 27.55
CA GLY A 30 -2.46 17.62 28.44
C GLY A 30 -1.90 19.03 28.18
N LEU A 31 -1.29 19.28 27.00
CA LEU A 31 -0.69 20.57 26.68
C LEU A 31 -1.40 21.26 25.51
N GLN A 32 -1.87 22.48 25.73
CA GLN A 32 -2.48 23.30 24.67
C GLN A 32 -1.40 23.96 23.80
N PHE A 33 -1.72 24.23 22.54
CA PHE A 33 -0.77 24.84 21.60
C PHE A 33 -0.24 26.19 22.08
N ASP A 34 -1.08 27.03 22.71
CA ASP A 34 -0.65 28.32 23.25
C ASP A 34 0.35 28.15 24.41
N THR A 35 0.12 27.17 25.29
CA THR A 35 1.06 26.84 26.37
C THR A 35 2.41 26.40 25.83
N ILE A 36 2.40 25.60 24.75
CA ILE A 36 3.62 25.16 24.08
C ILE A 36 4.32 26.36 23.43
N ALA A 37 3.59 27.24 22.74
CA ALA A 37 4.15 28.44 22.13
C ALA A 37 4.82 29.34 23.18
N SER A 38 4.17 29.57 24.32
CA SER A 38 4.73 30.35 25.43
C SER A 38 5.99 29.71 26.05
N ALA A 39 6.05 28.37 26.13
CA ALA A 39 7.24 27.69 26.65
C ALA A 39 8.44 27.81 25.68
N PHE A 40 8.19 27.83 24.37
CA PHE A 40 9.23 27.93 23.35
C PHE A 40 9.60 29.39 23.02
N SER A 41 8.77 30.38 23.37
CA SER A 41 9.05 31.79 23.09
C SER A 41 10.26 32.35 23.85
N SER A 42 10.76 31.66 24.89
CA SER A 42 12.00 32.03 25.57
C SER A 42 13.25 31.89 24.70
N PHE A 43 13.17 31.17 23.58
CA PHE A 43 14.30 30.94 22.67
C PHE A 43 14.23 31.82 21.41
N GLY A 44 13.11 32.50 21.18
CA GLY A 44 12.88 33.39 20.04
C GLY A 44 11.41 33.45 19.63
N GLU A 45 11.12 34.22 18.58
CA GLU A 45 9.75 34.39 18.10
C GLU A 45 9.20 33.08 17.49
N VAL A 46 8.10 32.59 18.05
CA VAL A 46 7.40 31.38 17.58
C VAL A 46 6.35 31.80 16.55
N LYS A 47 6.55 31.38 15.30
CA LYS A 47 5.61 31.56 14.18
C LYS A 47 4.32 30.78 14.39
N GLY A 48 4.41 29.61 15.02
CA GLY A 48 3.24 28.81 15.36
C GLY A 48 3.56 27.42 15.88
N VAL A 49 2.55 26.79 16.46
CA VAL A 49 2.57 25.40 16.90
C VAL A 49 1.49 24.63 16.13
N TYR A 50 1.89 23.53 15.49
CA TYR A 50 1.03 22.72 14.63
C TYR A 50 1.00 21.27 15.11
N ALA A 51 -0.09 20.55 14.87
CA ALA A 51 -0.10 19.10 15.09
C ALA A 51 0.91 18.43 14.14
N ALA A 52 1.78 17.57 14.66
CA ALA A 52 2.72 16.83 13.82
C ALA A 52 2.07 15.60 13.16
N ASP A 53 1.06 15.02 13.80
CA ASP A 53 0.28 13.89 13.35
C ASP A 53 -1.09 13.85 14.05
N GLU A 54 -1.92 12.85 13.76
CA GLU A 54 -3.23 12.64 14.38
C GLU A 54 -3.17 12.13 15.83
N SER A 55 -1.98 11.83 16.38
CA SER A 55 -1.88 11.28 17.73
C SER A 55 -2.18 12.30 18.82
N GLY A 56 -2.04 13.60 18.51
CA GLY A 56 -2.18 14.68 19.48
C GLY A 56 -1.08 14.72 20.55
N ALA A 57 -0.11 13.79 20.53
CA ALA A 57 0.99 13.72 21.50
C ALA A 57 2.30 14.32 20.97
N ARG A 58 2.28 14.81 19.72
CA ARG A 58 3.43 15.42 19.04
C ARG A 58 3.01 16.69 18.31
N VAL A 59 3.89 17.67 18.30
CA VAL A 59 3.69 18.96 17.61
C VAL A 59 4.90 19.34 16.79
N ILE A 60 4.69 20.28 15.86
CA ILE A 60 5.74 21.04 15.21
C ILE A 60 5.74 22.44 15.82
N VAL A 61 6.88 22.88 16.33
CA VAL A 61 7.11 24.27 16.74
C VAL A 61 7.93 24.95 15.66
N SER A 62 7.38 26.00 15.05
CA SER A 62 8.03 26.76 13.98
C SER A 62 8.49 28.11 14.54
N PHE A 63 9.79 28.39 14.43
CA PHE A 63 10.37 29.69 14.78
C PHE A 63 10.45 30.62 13.58
N LEU A 64 10.56 31.92 13.84
CA LEU A 64 10.91 32.88 12.79
C LEU A 64 12.36 32.70 12.33
N GLU A 65 13.28 32.40 13.26
CA GLU A 65 14.70 32.25 13.01
C GLU A 65 15.21 30.82 13.30
N PRO A 66 16.03 30.22 12.42
CA PRO A 66 16.65 28.90 12.67
C PRO A 66 17.50 28.84 13.94
N ALA A 67 18.18 29.93 14.30
CA ALA A 67 19.00 30.00 15.50
C ALA A 67 18.19 29.77 16.79
N SER A 68 16.94 30.24 16.83
CA SER A 68 16.01 30.02 17.94
C SER A 68 15.61 28.55 18.06
N ALA A 69 15.33 27.90 16.93
CA ALA A 69 15.04 26.46 16.90
C ALA A 69 16.22 25.63 17.41
N HIS A 70 17.45 25.95 16.98
CA HIS A 70 18.64 25.27 17.45
C HIS A 70 18.89 25.48 18.95
N SER A 71 18.69 26.71 19.44
CA SER A 71 18.82 27.03 20.87
C SER A 71 17.80 26.26 21.72
N ALA A 72 16.54 26.19 21.28
CA ALA A 72 15.50 25.41 21.94
C ALA A 72 15.81 23.89 21.92
N PHE A 73 16.34 23.36 20.82
CA PHE A 73 16.76 21.98 20.71
C PHE A 73 17.85 21.63 21.75
N ILE A 74 18.92 22.43 21.84
CA ILE A 74 20.00 22.21 22.82
C ILE A 74 19.48 22.26 24.27
N ALA A 75 18.58 23.19 24.56
CA ALA A 75 18.09 23.43 25.91
C ALA A 75 17.08 22.37 26.38
N LEU A 76 16.22 21.86 25.48
CA LEU A 76 15.04 21.08 25.85
C LEU A 76 15.08 19.62 25.38
N ASN A 77 15.92 19.26 24.40
CA ASN A 77 15.97 17.87 23.92
C ASN A 77 16.49 16.93 25.01
N ASP A 78 15.74 15.86 25.27
CA ASP A 78 16.02 14.84 26.28
C ASP A 78 16.17 15.41 27.72
N ARG A 79 15.62 16.60 27.97
CA ARG A 79 15.69 17.30 29.26
C ARG A 79 14.30 17.66 29.79
N PRO A 80 14.09 17.61 31.12
CA PRO A 80 12.85 18.06 31.73
C PRO A 80 12.58 19.54 31.45
N CYS A 81 11.37 19.88 30.99
CA CYS A 81 10.94 21.25 30.80
C CYS A 81 9.99 21.69 31.93
N PRO A 82 10.41 22.55 32.88
CA PRO A 82 9.57 22.98 34.01
C PRO A 82 8.27 23.67 33.56
N HIS A 83 8.34 24.50 32.51
CA HIS A 83 7.20 25.21 31.94
C HIS A 83 6.15 24.28 31.30
N LEU A 84 6.50 23.02 31.04
CA LEU A 84 5.61 22.00 30.49
C LEU A 84 5.37 20.86 31.50
N GLY A 85 5.41 21.17 32.80
CA GLY A 85 5.13 20.21 33.87
C GLY A 85 6.25 19.21 34.13
N GLY A 86 7.50 19.61 33.87
CA GLY A 86 8.70 18.80 34.17
C GLY A 86 8.91 17.60 33.24
N ARG A 87 8.18 17.51 32.13
CA ARG A 87 8.30 16.39 31.19
C ARG A 87 9.57 16.48 30.35
N SER A 88 10.15 15.34 30.04
CA SER A 88 11.23 15.24 29.06
C SER A 88 10.66 15.24 27.65
N LEU A 89 11.18 16.13 26.81
CA LEU A 89 10.80 16.25 25.41
C LEU A 89 11.82 15.52 24.53
N HIS A 90 11.34 14.89 23.46
CA HIS A 90 12.22 14.37 22.41
C HIS A 90 12.05 15.25 21.18
N ILE A 91 13.07 16.04 20.88
CA ILE A 91 13.06 17.06 19.85
C ILE A 91 13.92 16.60 18.68
N ARG A 92 13.48 16.91 17.47
CA ARG A 92 14.29 16.75 16.25
C ARG A 92 14.06 17.96 15.36
N HIS A 93 15.08 18.39 14.64
CA HIS A 93 14.87 19.33 13.54
C HIS A 93 13.94 18.70 12.50
N SER A 94 13.03 19.50 11.97
CA SER A 94 12.08 19.16 10.91
C SER A 94 12.12 20.26 9.87
N ILE A 95 11.75 20.02 8.62
CA ILE A 95 11.62 21.06 7.60
C ILE A 95 10.19 21.06 7.07
N LEU A 96 9.64 22.25 6.84
CA LEU A 96 8.43 22.39 6.05
C LEU A 96 8.67 21.80 4.66
N GLN A 97 7.92 20.77 4.31
CA GLN A 97 7.94 20.24 2.96
C GLN A 97 7.27 21.29 2.07
N PRO A 98 8.00 21.91 1.11
CA PRO A 98 7.37 22.76 0.12
C PRO A 98 6.25 21.96 -0.55
N PRO A 99 5.11 22.57 -0.91
CA PRO A 99 4.12 21.88 -1.73
C PRO A 99 4.86 21.34 -2.94
N SER A 100 5.04 20.02 -2.98
CA SER A 100 5.83 19.41 -4.02
C SER A 100 5.09 19.67 -5.32
N SER A 101 5.68 20.49 -6.20
CA SER A 101 5.32 20.54 -7.63
C SER A 101 5.50 19.17 -8.29
N ARG A 102 6.21 18.25 -7.62
CA ARG A 102 5.96 16.80 -7.74
C ARG A 102 4.68 16.43 -6.99
N GLY A 103 3.53 16.89 -7.47
CA GLY A 103 2.41 15.97 -7.45
C GLY A 103 2.94 14.75 -8.21
N MET A 104 3.13 13.61 -7.56
CA MET A 104 2.90 12.38 -8.32
C MET A 104 1.54 12.63 -8.95
N ALA A 105 1.50 12.93 -10.26
CA ALA A 105 0.27 13.21 -10.95
C ALA A 105 -0.70 12.11 -10.48
N SER A 106 -1.73 12.53 -9.74
CA SER A 106 -2.65 11.58 -9.13
C SER A 106 -3.15 10.73 -10.28
N VAL A 107 -2.74 9.45 -10.33
CA VAL A 107 -3.09 8.58 -11.44
C VAL A 107 -4.62 8.61 -11.49
N PRO A 108 -5.24 9.02 -12.62
CA PRO A 108 -6.69 9.05 -12.70
C PRO A 108 -7.24 7.66 -12.35
N VAL A 109 -8.21 7.65 -11.43
CA VAL A 109 -8.81 6.40 -10.95
C VAL A 109 -10.09 6.17 -11.71
N SER A 110 -10.14 5.12 -12.51
CA SER A 110 -11.35 4.76 -13.24
C SER A 110 -12.26 3.89 -12.38
N LEU A 111 -13.56 3.93 -12.67
CA LEU A 111 -14.54 3.06 -12.05
C LEU A 111 -14.77 1.77 -12.84
N ASN A 112 -14.51 1.78 -14.14
CA ASN A 112 -14.64 0.60 -15.00
C ASN A 112 -13.28 0.13 -15.52
N ALA A 113 -13.14 -1.18 -15.73
CA ALA A 113 -11.93 -1.76 -16.30
C ALA A 113 -11.70 -1.37 -17.77
N SER A 114 -12.77 -1.17 -18.54
CA SER A 114 -12.72 -0.73 -19.94
C SER A 114 -11.98 0.61 -20.11
N ASP A 115 -12.17 1.53 -19.17
CA ASP A 115 -11.60 2.88 -19.20
C ASP A 115 -10.06 2.84 -19.08
N LEU A 116 -9.53 1.78 -18.47
CA LEU A 116 -8.09 1.59 -18.35
C LEU A 116 -7.47 1.19 -19.69
N ASN A 117 -8.20 0.62 -20.65
CA ASN A 117 -7.61 0.09 -21.88
C ASN A 117 -6.41 -0.84 -21.59
N ILE A 118 -6.58 -1.78 -20.64
CA ILE A 118 -5.62 -2.85 -20.36
C ILE A 118 -6.23 -4.16 -20.90
N PRO A 119 -5.66 -4.76 -21.95
CA PRO A 119 -6.17 -6.03 -22.49
C PRO A 119 -6.18 -7.14 -21.43
N GLY A 120 -7.29 -7.85 -21.32
CA GLY A 120 -7.47 -8.93 -20.35
C GLY A 120 -7.81 -8.48 -18.92
N LEU A 121 -8.13 -7.19 -18.72
CA LEU A 121 -8.62 -6.67 -17.44
C LEU A 121 -10.14 -6.50 -17.47
N TYR A 122 -10.86 -7.13 -16.54
CA TYR A 122 -12.31 -6.97 -16.38
C TYR A 122 -12.67 -6.75 -14.92
N LEU A 123 -13.71 -5.95 -14.67
CA LEU A 123 -14.26 -5.70 -13.34
C LEU A 123 -15.78 -5.94 -13.37
N PHE A 124 -16.23 -6.93 -12.62
CA PHE A 124 -17.64 -7.25 -12.43
C PHE A 124 -18.11 -6.64 -11.10
N HIS A 125 -18.99 -5.65 -11.19
CA HIS A 125 -19.61 -5.03 -10.02
C HIS A 125 -20.70 -5.94 -9.44
N ASP A 126 -20.92 -5.84 -8.13
CA ASP A 126 -21.96 -6.60 -7.41
C ASP A 126 -21.97 -8.09 -7.78
N PHE A 127 -20.78 -8.68 -7.94
CA PHE A 127 -20.59 -10.08 -8.31
C PHE A 127 -21.15 -11.02 -7.24
N ILE A 128 -21.23 -10.56 -5.99
CA ILE A 128 -21.91 -11.24 -4.89
C ILE A 128 -22.90 -10.30 -4.20
N SER A 129 -23.87 -10.87 -3.49
CA SER A 129 -24.77 -10.11 -2.62
C SER A 129 -24.11 -9.73 -1.29
N ALA A 130 -24.73 -8.81 -0.54
CA ALA A 130 -24.30 -8.47 0.82
C ALA A 130 -24.39 -9.66 1.80
N VAL A 131 -25.38 -10.53 1.63
CA VAL A 131 -25.56 -11.74 2.46
C VAL A 131 -24.44 -12.74 2.17
N GLU A 132 -24.11 -12.95 0.90
CA GLU A 132 -22.97 -13.79 0.50
C GLU A 132 -21.64 -13.22 1.02
N GLU A 133 -21.44 -11.90 0.97
CA GLU A 133 -20.28 -11.23 1.56
C GLU A 133 -20.12 -11.54 3.05
N GLU A 134 -21.20 -11.42 3.82
CA GLU A 134 -21.21 -11.71 5.26
C GLU A 134 -20.85 -13.17 5.54
N GLN A 135 -21.43 -14.11 4.79
CA GLN A 135 -21.14 -15.54 4.93
C GLN A 135 -19.67 -15.87 4.64
N LEU A 136 -19.10 -15.29 3.57
CA LEU A 136 -17.68 -15.48 3.22
C LEU A 136 -16.76 -14.92 4.31
N LEU A 137 -17.07 -13.73 4.83
CA LEU A 137 -16.30 -13.10 5.91
C LEU A 137 -16.37 -13.92 7.20
N GLN A 138 -17.55 -14.40 7.59
CA GLN A 138 -17.72 -15.26 8.75
C GLN A 138 -16.90 -16.55 8.63
N ALA A 139 -16.92 -17.19 7.46
CA ALA A 139 -16.17 -18.41 7.21
C ALA A 139 -14.66 -18.21 7.44
N VAL A 140 -14.08 -17.15 6.87
CA VAL A 140 -12.63 -16.91 7.04
C VAL A 140 -12.26 -16.33 8.40
N ASP A 141 -13.17 -15.63 9.08
CA ASP A 141 -12.90 -15.12 10.43
C ASP A 141 -12.72 -16.23 11.46
N THR A 142 -13.37 -17.37 11.25
CA THR A 142 -13.17 -18.58 12.07
C THR A 142 -11.94 -19.40 11.68
N GLY A 143 -11.32 -19.09 10.54
CA GLY A 143 -10.16 -19.82 10.01
C GLY A 143 -8.82 -19.43 10.66
N SER A 144 -7.83 -20.30 10.50
CA SER A 144 -6.46 -20.07 10.97
C SER A 144 -5.70 -19.10 10.07
N TRP A 145 -5.28 -17.96 10.62
CA TRP A 145 -4.56 -16.93 9.88
C TRP A 145 -3.04 -17.08 9.97
N ILE A 146 -2.36 -16.91 8.85
CA ILE A 146 -0.90 -16.80 8.77
C ILE A 146 -0.54 -15.31 8.74
N SER A 147 0.24 -14.85 9.72
CA SER A 147 0.70 -13.46 9.77
C SER A 147 1.91 -13.25 8.87
N LEU A 148 1.84 -12.25 8.00
CA LEU A 148 2.97 -11.70 7.25
C LEU A 148 3.37 -10.35 7.86
N SER A 149 4.43 -9.72 7.35
CA SER A 149 5.01 -8.50 7.92
C SER A 149 4.04 -7.33 8.12
N LYS A 150 3.01 -7.18 7.27
CA LYS A 150 2.03 -6.07 7.33
C LYS A 150 0.56 -6.50 7.23
N ARG A 151 0.30 -7.76 6.86
CA ARG A 151 -1.05 -8.27 6.57
C ARG A 151 -1.13 -9.73 6.98
N ARG A 152 -2.32 -10.31 7.02
CA ARG A 152 -2.50 -11.74 7.26
C ARG A 152 -3.18 -12.43 6.07
N VAL A 153 -2.94 -13.73 5.94
CA VAL A 153 -3.43 -14.53 4.82
C VAL A 153 -3.97 -15.89 5.28
N GLN A 154 -4.82 -16.49 4.45
CA GLN A 154 -5.16 -17.92 4.49
C GLN A 154 -4.96 -18.51 3.10
N HIS A 155 -4.54 -19.77 3.04
CA HIS A 155 -4.36 -20.51 1.78
C HIS A 155 -5.25 -21.74 1.78
N TYR A 156 -5.88 -22.01 0.64
CA TYR A 156 -6.66 -23.21 0.39
C TYR A 156 -6.28 -23.79 -0.97
N GLY A 157 -6.44 -25.10 -1.16
CA GLY A 157 -5.91 -25.75 -2.36
C GLY A 157 -4.42 -26.01 -2.20
N TYR A 158 -3.62 -25.01 -2.56
CA TYR A 158 -2.16 -25.07 -2.44
C TYR A 158 -1.63 -23.92 -1.59
N LYS A 159 -0.58 -24.20 -0.82
CA LYS A 159 0.13 -23.18 -0.04
C LYS A 159 0.99 -22.32 -0.95
N PHE A 160 0.91 -21.00 -0.80
CA PHE A 160 1.83 -20.08 -1.48
C PHE A 160 3.06 -19.81 -0.61
N CYS A 161 4.24 -20.07 -1.15
CA CYS A 161 5.52 -19.88 -0.48
C CYS A 161 6.06 -18.48 -0.80
N TYR A 162 6.05 -17.58 0.18
CA TYR A 162 6.45 -16.19 -0.01
C TYR A 162 7.97 -16.00 -0.23
N ASP A 163 8.79 -16.89 0.31
CA ASP A 163 10.26 -16.82 0.18
C ASP A 163 10.70 -17.11 -1.27
N THR A 164 10.08 -18.09 -1.91
CA THR A 164 10.33 -18.47 -3.30
C THR A 164 9.38 -17.79 -4.29
N ARG A 165 8.35 -17.10 -3.77
CA ARG A 165 7.23 -16.51 -4.53
C ARG A 165 6.59 -17.53 -5.47
N ASN A 166 6.45 -18.77 -5.04
CA ASN A 166 5.94 -19.87 -5.87
C ASN A 166 5.02 -20.79 -5.05
N VAL A 167 4.45 -21.79 -5.71
CA VAL A 167 3.70 -22.89 -5.09
C VAL A 167 4.54 -24.15 -5.14
N ASP A 168 4.69 -24.80 -4.00
CA ASP A 168 5.21 -26.17 -3.97
C ASP A 168 4.07 -27.15 -4.29
N THR A 169 4.10 -27.74 -5.49
CA THR A 169 3.05 -28.68 -5.95
C THR A 169 2.97 -29.95 -5.10
N LYS A 170 3.97 -30.22 -4.26
CA LYS A 170 3.95 -31.31 -3.27
C LYS A 170 3.18 -30.94 -2.00
N GLN A 171 2.96 -29.64 -1.74
CA GLN A 171 2.23 -29.12 -0.57
C GLN A 171 0.78 -28.78 -0.92
N HIS A 172 0.00 -29.82 -1.23
CA HIS A 172 -1.44 -29.71 -1.41
C HIS A 172 -2.16 -29.73 -0.06
N LEU A 173 -2.97 -28.72 0.22
CA LEU A 173 -3.74 -28.51 1.45
C LEU A 173 -5.16 -29.13 1.39
N GLY A 174 -5.50 -29.80 0.29
CA GLY A 174 -6.84 -30.33 0.03
C GLY A 174 -7.63 -29.46 -0.94
N ALA A 175 -8.84 -29.89 -1.30
CA ALA A 175 -9.69 -29.16 -2.25
C ALA A 175 -10.07 -27.75 -1.75
N LEU A 176 -10.52 -26.88 -2.65
CA LEU A 176 -11.10 -25.61 -2.27
C LEU A 176 -12.33 -25.82 -1.37
N PRO A 177 -12.51 -24.99 -0.31
CA PRO A 177 -13.54 -25.21 0.68
C PRO A 177 -14.94 -24.98 0.10
N SER A 178 -15.95 -25.69 0.61
CA SER A 178 -17.32 -25.62 0.08
C SER A 178 -17.97 -24.24 0.17
N PHE A 179 -17.53 -23.39 1.12
CA PHE A 179 -18.06 -22.04 1.25
C PHE A 179 -17.74 -21.13 0.05
N VAL A 180 -16.83 -21.51 -0.85
CA VAL A 180 -16.58 -20.79 -2.11
C VAL A 180 -17.12 -21.50 -3.35
N SER A 181 -17.80 -22.65 -3.23
CA SER A 181 -18.28 -23.42 -4.39
C SER A 181 -19.20 -22.60 -5.29
N PHE A 182 -20.13 -21.82 -4.72
CA PHE A 182 -21.03 -20.97 -5.48
C PHE A 182 -20.30 -19.86 -6.28
N ILE A 183 -19.15 -19.39 -5.78
CA ILE A 183 -18.29 -18.44 -6.49
C ILE A 183 -17.67 -19.11 -7.71
N LEU A 184 -17.15 -20.33 -7.54
CA LEU A 184 -16.54 -21.09 -8.63
C LEU A 184 -17.56 -21.39 -9.72
N GLU A 185 -18.77 -21.82 -9.35
CA GLU A 185 -19.89 -22.03 -10.27
C GLU A 185 -20.25 -20.76 -11.04
N ARG A 186 -20.38 -19.62 -10.35
CA ARG A 186 -20.70 -18.33 -10.98
C ARG A 186 -19.61 -17.86 -11.95
N ILE A 187 -18.34 -18.09 -11.62
CA ILE A 187 -17.22 -17.83 -12.54
C ILE A 187 -17.37 -18.70 -13.80
N SER A 188 -17.60 -20.00 -13.64
CA SER A 188 -17.73 -20.93 -14.77
C SER A 188 -18.90 -20.65 -15.71
N LEU A 189 -19.95 -19.98 -15.23
CA LEU A 189 -21.12 -19.62 -16.05
C LEU A 189 -20.95 -18.33 -16.86
N SER A 190 -19.82 -17.63 -16.73
CA SER A 190 -19.61 -16.36 -17.43
C SER A 190 -19.27 -16.58 -18.90
N PRO A 191 -19.93 -15.90 -19.86
CA PRO A 191 -19.84 -16.19 -21.30
C PRO A 191 -18.45 -15.99 -21.93
N ASP A 192 -17.56 -15.24 -21.26
CA ASP A 192 -16.20 -14.94 -21.72
C ASP A 192 -15.11 -15.81 -21.06
N ILE A 193 -15.52 -16.81 -20.26
CA ILE A 193 -14.62 -17.70 -19.52
C ILE A 193 -14.69 -19.10 -20.14
N PRO A 194 -13.56 -19.82 -20.29
CA PRO A 194 -13.57 -21.18 -20.82
C PRO A 194 -14.56 -22.08 -20.08
N GLU A 195 -15.32 -22.90 -20.83
CA GLU A 195 -16.42 -23.77 -20.31
C GLU A 195 -16.02 -24.65 -19.13
N LYS A 196 -14.73 -24.98 -18.97
CA LYS A 196 -14.22 -25.78 -17.86
C LYS A 196 -13.03 -25.09 -17.19
N LEU A 197 -13.34 -24.22 -16.25
CA LEU A 197 -12.34 -23.60 -15.38
C LEU A 197 -12.16 -24.42 -14.10
N ASP A 198 -10.99 -25.02 -13.91
CA ASP A 198 -10.65 -25.84 -12.74
C ASP A 198 -9.68 -25.07 -11.83
N LEU A 199 -10.18 -24.07 -11.10
CA LEU A 199 -9.37 -23.33 -10.12
C LEU A 199 -9.12 -24.20 -8.89
N ASP A 200 -7.86 -24.35 -8.51
CA ASP A 200 -7.43 -25.26 -7.44
C ASP A 200 -6.59 -24.57 -6.36
N GLN A 201 -6.46 -23.24 -6.40
CA GLN A 201 -5.83 -22.46 -5.33
C GLN A 201 -6.67 -21.23 -4.98
N LEU A 202 -6.80 -20.95 -3.68
CA LEU A 202 -7.33 -19.70 -3.15
C LEU A 202 -6.35 -19.07 -2.13
N THR A 203 -6.07 -17.78 -2.28
CA THR A 203 -5.45 -16.94 -1.25
C THR A 203 -6.46 -15.94 -0.72
N VAL A 204 -6.77 -15.99 0.57
CA VAL A 204 -7.50 -14.94 1.28
C VAL A 204 -6.49 -13.97 1.85
N ASN A 205 -6.60 -12.67 1.54
CA ASN A 205 -5.76 -11.63 2.14
C ASN A 205 -6.65 -10.72 2.99
N GLU A 206 -6.21 -10.39 4.20
CA GLU A 206 -6.80 -9.29 4.98
C GLU A 206 -5.78 -8.17 5.16
N TYR A 207 -6.22 -6.96 4.82
CA TYR A 207 -5.46 -5.72 4.92
C TYR A 207 -6.03 -4.84 6.04
N PRO A 208 -5.21 -4.52 7.06
CA PRO A 208 -5.52 -3.46 8.01
C PRO A 208 -5.54 -2.06 7.35
N PRO A 209 -6.10 -1.04 8.02
CA PRO A 209 -6.17 0.31 7.48
C PRO A 209 -4.77 0.88 7.22
N GLY A 210 -4.53 1.39 6.01
CA GLY A 210 -3.23 1.93 5.61
C GLY A 210 -2.26 0.89 5.02
N VAL A 211 -2.60 -0.40 5.11
CA VAL A 211 -1.80 -1.46 4.51
C VAL A 211 -2.24 -1.69 3.07
N GLY A 212 -1.29 -1.63 2.16
CA GLY A 212 -1.43 -2.00 0.76
C GLY A 212 -0.63 -3.25 0.41
N LEU A 213 -0.28 -3.37 -0.87
CA LEU A 213 0.46 -4.48 -1.43
C LEU A 213 1.43 -3.92 -2.48
N SER A 214 2.73 -4.11 -2.27
CA SER A 214 3.79 -3.64 -3.19
C SER A 214 3.56 -4.11 -4.63
N PRO A 215 4.01 -3.35 -5.65
CA PRO A 215 3.74 -3.73 -7.03
C PRO A 215 4.43 -5.05 -7.37
N HIS A 216 3.71 -5.94 -8.04
CA HIS A 216 4.18 -7.27 -8.42
C HIS A 216 3.34 -7.84 -9.56
N ILE A 217 3.88 -8.84 -10.24
CA ILE A 217 3.14 -9.75 -11.12
C ILE A 217 3.06 -11.10 -10.39
N ASP A 218 1.93 -11.78 -10.52
CA ASP A 218 1.80 -13.14 -10.00
C ASP A 218 2.68 -14.09 -10.82
N THR A 219 3.56 -14.83 -10.14
CA THR A 219 4.59 -15.69 -10.72
C THR A 219 4.05 -16.55 -11.85
N HIS A 220 4.68 -16.46 -13.02
CA HIS A 220 4.18 -17.07 -14.26
C HIS A 220 4.30 -18.59 -14.19
N SER A 221 5.39 -19.09 -13.58
CA SER A 221 5.57 -20.54 -13.35
C SER A 221 4.60 -21.13 -12.32
N ALA A 222 4.04 -20.31 -11.42
CA ALA A 222 3.22 -20.80 -10.31
C ALA A 222 1.75 -21.02 -10.71
N PHE A 223 1.21 -20.15 -11.56
CA PHE A 223 -0.22 -20.13 -11.87
C PHE A 223 -0.49 -20.00 -13.36
N GLU A 224 -1.64 -20.50 -13.83
CA GLU A 224 -2.04 -20.51 -15.24
C GLU A 224 -2.46 -19.12 -15.76
N GLY A 225 -3.38 -18.98 -16.73
CA GLY A 225 -3.65 -17.70 -17.40
C GLY A 225 -4.63 -16.76 -16.68
N LEU A 226 -5.60 -17.31 -15.94
CA LEU A 226 -6.70 -16.53 -15.35
C LEU A 226 -6.53 -16.35 -13.83
N ILE A 227 -6.71 -15.13 -13.34
CA ILE A 227 -6.79 -14.81 -11.90
C ILE A 227 -8.06 -14.04 -11.63
N PHE A 228 -8.79 -14.49 -10.62
CA PHE A 228 -10.00 -13.85 -10.13
C PHE A 228 -9.73 -13.30 -8.73
N SER A 229 -10.05 -12.04 -8.48
CA SER A 229 -9.85 -11.39 -7.19
C SER A 229 -11.14 -10.71 -6.74
N LEU A 230 -11.83 -11.36 -5.81
CA LEU A 230 -13.07 -10.87 -5.20
C LEU A 230 -12.72 -9.93 -4.04
N SER A 231 -13.22 -8.70 -4.07
CA SER A 231 -13.03 -7.70 -3.01
C SER A 231 -14.19 -7.72 -2.01
N LEU A 232 -13.90 -7.71 -0.70
CA LEU A 232 -14.87 -7.80 0.40
C LEU A 232 -14.55 -6.79 1.51
N ALA A 233 -15.57 -6.45 2.31
CA ALA A 233 -15.55 -5.62 3.53
C ALA A 233 -15.14 -4.14 3.36
N GLY A 234 -14.24 -3.82 2.43
CA GLY A 234 -13.76 -2.47 2.22
C GLY A 234 -13.22 -2.23 0.82
N PRO A 235 -13.40 -1.02 0.26
CA PRO A 235 -12.87 -0.68 -1.04
C PRO A 235 -11.35 -0.46 -1.01
N CYS A 236 -10.74 -0.42 -2.19
CA CYS A 236 -9.41 0.17 -2.38
C CYS A 236 -9.19 0.64 -3.81
N ILE A 237 -8.16 1.46 -4.02
CA ILE A 237 -7.57 1.65 -5.35
C ILE A 237 -6.54 0.55 -5.61
N MET A 238 -6.59 -0.04 -6.80
CA MET A 238 -5.50 -0.85 -7.35
C MET A 238 -4.86 -0.11 -8.54
N GLU A 239 -3.55 0.10 -8.48
CA GLU A 239 -2.77 0.63 -9.60
C GLU A 239 -2.14 -0.51 -10.40
N PHE A 240 -2.08 -0.33 -11.70
CA PHE A 240 -1.38 -1.16 -12.66
C PHE A 240 -0.20 -0.37 -13.23
N ARG A 241 0.98 -0.99 -13.26
CA ARG A 241 2.21 -0.39 -13.78
C ARG A 241 2.83 -1.26 -14.87
N ARG A 242 3.07 -0.68 -16.04
CA ARG A 242 3.80 -1.33 -17.16
C ARG A 242 5.07 -0.56 -17.45
N TYR A 243 6.18 -1.29 -17.57
CA TYR A 243 7.52 -0.73 -17.74
C TYR A 243 7.94 -0.97 -19.19
N THR A 244 8.08 0.07 -20.01
CA THR A 244 8.32 -0.08 -21.46
C THR A 244 9.78 -0.39 -21.81
N ALA A 245 10.73 -0.14 -20.91
CA ALA A 245 12.14 -0.49 -21.06
C ALA A 245 12.54 -1.56 -20.03
N GLY A 246 13.15 -2.66 -20.49
CA GLY A 246 13.44 -3.93 -19.79
C GLY A 246 14.26 -3.85 -18.50
N SER A 247 13.78 -3.14 -17.48
CA SER A 247 14.44 -3.06 -16.18
C SER A 247 13.42 -2.89 -15.05
N TRP A 248 12.59 -3.91 -14.82
CA TRP A 248 12.26 -4.21 -13.43
C TRP A 248 13.45 -4.96 -12.86
N ALA A 249 14.43 -4.23 -12.32
CA ALA A 249 15.38 -4.82 -11.39
C ALA A 249 14.72 -4.76 -10.00
N PRO A 250 14.46 -5.89 -9.32
CA PRO A 250 14.24 -5.83 -7.89
C PRO A 250 15.48 -5.16 -7.29
N LYS A 251 15.33 -4.10 -6.51
CA LYS A 251 16.45 -3.61 -5.67
C LYS A 251 16.81 -4.75 -4.72
N THR A 252 17.76 -5.60 -5.12
CA THR A 252 18.40 -6.56 -4.22
C THR A 252 19.09 -5.74 -3.16
N ALA A 253 18.78 -6.05 -1.91
CA ALA A 253 19.47 -5.50 -0.76
C ALA A 253 20.90 -6.08 -0.75
N SER A 254 21.81 -5.46 -1.50
CA SER A 254 23.24 -5.74 -1.41
C SER A 254 24.02 -4.44 -1.66
N ILE A 255 24.70 -4.05 -0.60
CA ILE A 255 25.58 -2.90 -0.39
C ILE A 255 26.64 -2.77 -1.50
N SER A 256 26.68 -1.60 -2.15
CA SER A 256 27.87 -0.77 -2.31
C SER A 256 27.48 0.55 -2.97
N ASP A 257 27.33 1.59 -2.15
CA ASP A 257 27.10 2.98 -2.56
C ASP A 257 28.34 3.53 -3.28
N THR A 258 28.37 3.45 -4.62
CA THR A 258 29.19 4.35 -5.45
C THR A 258 28.80 4.21 -6.92
N GLU A 259 27.58 4.59 -7.30
CA GLU A 259 27.35 5.02 -8.69
C GLU A 259 26.44 6.26 -8.69
N VAL A 260 26.97 7.32 -9.28
CA VAL A 260 26.35 8.63 -9.43
C VAL A 260 25.04 8.47 -10.20
N GLU A 261 23.91 8.65 -9.52
CA GLU A 261 22.58 8.61 -10.14
C GLU A 261 22.46 9.71 -11.20
N ASN A 262 22.42 9.30 -12.46
CA ASN A 262 22.09 10.17 -13.58
C ASN A 262 20.57 10.47 -13.52
N PRO A 263 20.11 11.73 -13.32
CA PRO A 263 18.71 12.01 -12.93
C PRO A 263 17.64 11.75 -14.00
N ASN A 264 18.05 11.32 -15.20
CA ASN A 264 17.18 11.18 -16.39
C ASN A 264 16.91 9.72 -16.82
N SER A 265 17.33 8.71 -16.06
CA SER A 265 16.92 7.31 -16.31
C SER A 265 15.59 7.00 -15.63
N CYS A 266 14.54 7.75 -15.98
CA CYS A 266 13.18 7.39 -15.58
C CYS A 266 12.64 6.46 -16.66
N SER A 267 12.65 5.16 -16.40
CA SER A 267 11.93 4.20 -17.24
C SER A 267 10.51 4.71 -17.43
N GLU A 268 10.05 4.82 -18.68
CA GLU A 268 8.68 5.25 -18.99
C GLU A 268 7.70 4.22 -18.38
N VAL A 269 7.13 4.56 -17.22
CA VAL A 269 6.16 3.71 -16.51
C VAL A 269 4.76 4.17 -16.87
N SER A 270 4.02 3.36 -17.63
CA SER A 270 2.58 3.56 -17.80
C SER A 270 1.89 3.19 -16.48
N ARG A 271 1.11 4.12 -15.92
CA ARG A 271 0.36 3.92 -14.68
C ARG A 271 -1.12 4.12 -14.94
N LYS A 272 -1.92 3.17 -14.48
CA LYS A 272 -3.38 3.19 -14.58
C LYS A 272 -3.94 2.77 -13.23
N ALA A 273 -5.08 3.32 -12.81
CA ALA A 273 -5.66 3.00 -11.51
C ALA A 273 -7.15 2.71 -11.66
N ILE A 274 -7.62 1.73 -10.88
CA ILE A 274 -9.03 1.34 -10.83
C ILE A 274 -9.51 1.34 -9.38
N TYR A 275 -10.73 1.79 -9.16
CA TYR A 275 -11.44 1.64 -7.89
C TYR A 275 -12.04 0.23 -7.81
N LEU A 276 -11.76 -0.48 -6.72
CA LEU A 276 -12.31 -1.79 -6.42
C LEU A 276 -13.34 -1.66 -5.29
N PRO A 277 -14.66 -1.59 -5.59
CA PRO A 277 -15.69 -1.60 -4.57
C PRO A 277 -15.79 -2.98 -3.88
N PRO A 278 -16.36 -3.04 -2.67
CA PRO A 278 -16.75 -4.33 -2.08
C PRO A 278 -17.71 -5.10 -3.01
N ARG A 279 -17.69 -6.42 -2.89
CA ARG A 279 -18.48 -7.39 -3.68
C ARG A 279 -18.19 -7.40 -5.18
N SER A 280 -17.11 -6.75 -5.61
CA SER A 280 -16.68 -6.81 -7.01
C SER A 280 -15.65 -7.90 -7.27
N MET A 281 -15.70 -8.48 -8.47
CA MET A 281 -14.74 -9.47 -8.95
C MET A 281 -13.85 -8.83 -10.03
N LEU A 282 -12.54 -8.81 -9.79
CA LEU A 282 -11.56 -8.40 -10.78
C LEU A 282 -11.00 -9.65 -11.48
N LEU A 283 -11.00 -9.66 -12.81
CA LEU A 283 -10.36 -10.69 -13.62
C LEU A 283 -9.09 -10.12 -14.28
N LEU A 284 -7.98 -10.84 -14.09
CA LEU A 284 -6.73 -10.63 -14.81
C LEU A 284 -6.47 -11.82 -15.74
N SER A 285 -6.37 -11.56 -17.04
CA SER A 285 -5.99 -12.51 -18.08
C SER A 285 -5.01 -11.86 -19.06
N GLY A 286 -4.38 -12.67 -19.91
CA GLY A 286 -3.51 -12.18 -20.99
C GLY A 286 -2.48 -11.14 -20.52
N GLU A 287 -2.50 -9.95 -21.14
CA GLU A 287 -1.58 -8.86 -20.83
C GLU A 287 -1.73 -8.36 -19.39
N ALA A 288 -2.96 -8.12 -18.92
CA ALA A 288 -3.22 -7.64 -17.56
C ALA A 288 -2.59 -8.54 -16.48
N ARG A 289 -2.63 -9.86 -16.72
CA ARG A 289 -2.03 -10.87 -15.84
C ARG A 289 -0.50 -10.90 -15.92
N CYS A 290 0.05 -10.83 -17.13
CA CYS A 290 1.43 -11.21 -17.41
C CYS A 290 2.41 -10.04 -17.57
N ALA A 291 1.94 -8.82 -17.78
CA ALA A 291 2.79 -7.66 -18.11
C ALA A 291 2.55 -6.42 -17.23
N TRP A 292 1.47 -6.41 -16.44
CA TRP A 292 1.12 -5.29 -15.57
C TRP A 292 1.36 -5.64 -14.10
N HIS A 293 2.23 -4.87 -13.46
CA HIS A 293 2.45 -4.97 -12.02
C HIS A 293 1.26 -4.35 -11.30
N HIS A 294 0.50 -5.17 -10.58
CA HIS A 294 -0.62 -4.70 -9.79
C HIS A 294 -0.17 -4.33 -8.37
N TYR A 295 -0.72 -3.24 -7.85
CA TYR A 295 -0.27 -2.57 -6.63
C TYR A 295 -1.48 -2.02 -5.88
N ILE A 296 -1.50 -2.19 -4.55
CA ILE A 296 -2.47 -1.51 -3.69
C ILE A 296 -1.68 -0.47 -2.88
N PRO A 297 -1.97 0.84 -2.99
CA PRO A 297 -1.19 1.84 -2.26
C PRO A 297 -1.30 1.74 -0.73
N HIS A 298 -0.19 2.04 -0.04
CA HIS A 298 -0.10 2.10 1.43
C HIS A 298 -0.58 3.47 1.95
N HIS A 299 -1.90 3.67 2.04
CA HIS A 299 -2.51 4.85 2.62
C HIS A 299 -3.90 4.55 3.19
N LYS A 300 -4.42 5.46 4.03
CA LYS A 300 -5.73 5.31 4.69
C LYS A 300 -6.87 6.00 3.94
N ILE A 301 -6.55 6.81 2.93
CA ILE A 301 -7.52 7.62 2.19
C ILE A 301 -7.20 7.46 0.70
N ASP A 302 -8.19 6.97 -0.04
CA ASP A 302 -8.20 6.89 -1.49
C ASP A 302 -8.87 8.18 -2.04
N LYS A 303 -8.27 8.81 -3.06
CA LYS A 303 -8.93 9.89 -3.83
C LYS A 303 -9.45 9.28 -5.13
N VAL A 304 -10.77 9.22 -5.28
CA VAL A 304 -11.44 8.70 -6.50
C VAL A 304 -12.23 9.85 -7.11
N ASN A 305 -11.78 10.32 -8.27
CA ASN A 305 -12.25 11.59 -8.85
C ASN A 305 -12.15 12.73 -7.83
N GLU A 306 -13.24 13.45 -7.55
CA GLU A 306 -13.28 14.51 -6.52
C GLU A 306 -13.68 14.01 -5.12
N THR A 307 -13.86 12.69 -4.94
CA THR A 307 -14.29 12.11 -3.66
C THR A 307 -13.11 11.54 -2.88
N MET A 308 -13.03 11.88 -1.59
CA MET A 308 -12.08 11.29 -0.64
C MET A 308 -12.75 10.12 0.09
N ILE A 309 -12.29 8.90 -0.14
CA ILE A 309 -12.81 7.68 0.47
C ILE A 309 -11.83 7.22 1.54
N ARG A 310 -12.25 7.24 2.81
CA ARG A 310 -11.47 6.66 3.91
C ARG A 310 -11.61 5.14 3.86
N ARG A 311 -10.48 4.42 3.84
CA ARG A 311 -10.49 2.96 3.91
C ARG A 311 -11.08 2.50 5.25
N GLY A 312 -11.89 1.46 5.20
CA GLY A 312 -12.54 0.86 6.37
C GLY A 312 -11.55 0.24 7.35
N SER A 313 -12.08 -0.31 8.46
CA SER A 313 -11.30 -0.98 9.51
C SER A 313 -10.54 -2.22 9.02
N ARG A 314 -11.02 -2.86 7.95
CA ARG A 314 -10.36 -3.96 7.25
C ARG A 314 -10.81 -4.00 5.79
N ARG A 315 -9.97 -4.56 4.93
CA ARG A 315 -10.34 -5.04 3.58
C ARG A 315 -9.96 -6.50 3.47
N VAL A 316 -10.83 -7.32 2.89
CA VAL A 316 -10.54 -8.72 2.60
C VAL A 316 -10.58 -8.93 1.08
N SER A 317 -9.72 -9.80 0.55
CA SER A 317 -9.84 -10.23 -0.85
C SER A 317 -9.57 -11.71 -1.01
N PHE A 318 -10.36 -12.35 -1.85
CA PHE A 318 -10.24 -13.77 -2.19
C PHE A 318 -9.70 -13.88 -3.61
N THR A 319 -8.50 -14.43 -3.74
CA THR A 319 -7.82 -14.55 -5.03
C THR A 319 -7.75 -16.01 -5.47
N PHE A 320 -8.51 -16.34 -6.51
CA PHE A 320 -8.62 -17.68 -7.08
C PHE A 320 -7.73 -17.83 -8.31
N ARG A 321 -7.02 -18.97 -8.38
CA ARG A 321 -6.05 -19.27 -9.44
C ARG A 321 -6.06 -20.78 -9.73
N LYS A 322 -5.51 -21.13 -10.88
CA LYS A 322 -5.12 -22.50 -11.21
C LYS A 322 -3.61 -22.64 -11.10
N VAL A 323 -3.12 -23.59 -10.31
CA VAL A 323 -1.69 -23.91 -10.18
C VAL A 323 -1.18 -24.50 -11.49
N ARG A 324 -0.07 -23.94 -11.97
CA ARG A 324 0.58 -24.41 -13.19
C ARG A 324 1.49 -25.61 -12.89
N ARG A 325 1.47 -26.63 -13.75
CA ARG A 325 2.26 -27.87 -13.59
C ARG A 325 3.50 -27.97 -14.48
N GLY A 326 3.69 -27.04 -15.41
CA GLY A 326 4.81 -27.00 -16.34
C GLY A 326 5.35 -25.58 -16.55
N PRO A 327 6.37 -25.38 -17.41
CA PRO A 327 6.92 -24.05 -17.67
C PRO A 327 5.88 -23.12 -18.32
N CYS A 328 5.95 -21.82 -18.03
CA CYS A 328 5.09 -20.84 -18.68
C CYS A 328 5.63 -20.44 -20.06
N GLN A 329 4.77 -20.47 -21.08
CA GLN A 329 5.08 -20.10 -22.47
C GLN A 329 4.25 -18.88 -22.94
N CYS A 330 3.97 -17.92 -22.04
CA CYS A 330 3.23 -16.72 -22.40
C CYS A 330 3.97 -15.83 -23.41
N GLU A 331 3.23 -14.97 -24.10
CA GLU A 331 3.72 -13.97 -25.08
C GLU A 331 4.54 -12.82 -24.45
N PHE A 332 4.83 -12.90 -23.16
CA PHE A 332 5.49 -11.86 -22.37
C PHE A 332 6.79 -12.37 -21.71
N PRO A 333 7.78 -12.85 -22.49
CA PRO A 333 9.02 -13.44 -21.97
C PRO A 333 9.77 -12.54 -21.00
N GLN A 334 9.77 -11.23 -21.25
CA GLN A 334 10.45 -10.21 -20.45
C GLN A 334 9.95 -10.07 -19.01
N TYR A 335 8.76 -10.61 -18.70
CA TYR A 335 8.18 -10.63 -17.35
C TYR A 335 8.09 -12.06 -16.79
N CYS A 336 8.44 -13.07 -17.59
CA CYS A 336 8.18 -14.46 -17.30
C CYS A 336 9.39 -15.13 -16.64
N ASP A 337 9.24 -15.53 -15.38
CA ASP A 337 10.29 -16.22 -14.63
C ASP A 337 10.67 -17.59 -15.23
N SER A 338 9.74 -18.27 -15.92
CA SER A 338 10.05 -19.52 -16.63
C SER A 338 10.90 -19.32 -17.89
N GLN A 339 10.81 -18.17 -18.55
CA GLN A 339 11.49 -17.90 -19.83
C GLN A 339 12.74 -17.02 -19.66
N SER A 340 12.85 -16.34 -18.51
CA SER A 340 14.04 -15.55 -18.15
C SER A 340 15.21 -16.41 -17.63
N GLN A 341 14.99 -17.71 -17.41
CA GLN A 341 15.97 -18.67 -16.89
C GLN A 341 16.53 -19.61 -17.98
N THR A 342 16.23 -19.36 -19.26
CA THR A 342 16.76 -20.10 -20.42
C THR A 342 17.90 -19.37 -21.11
#